data_AF-A0A956WCI6-F1
#
_entry.id   AF-A0A956WCI6-F1
#
_cell.length_a   1.000
_cell.length_b   1.000
_cell.length_c   1.000
_cell.angle_alpha   90.00
_cell.angle_beta   90.00
_cell.angle_gamma   90.00
#
_symmetry.space_group_name_H-M   'P 1'
#
loop_
_entity.id
_entity.type
_entity.pdbx_description
1 polymer ?
#
loop_
_entity_poly.entity_id
_entity_poly.type
_entity_poly.pdbx_seq_one_letter_code
_entity_poly.pdbx_strand_id
1 'polypeptide(L)' 'LSNFLIWQSAYSELYFSPVLWPEFGPQDLENAVRDFSRRERRFGNISAEAARATRGSA' A
#
# COMPACT_ATOMS: atom_id res chain seq x y z
N LEU A 1 5.73 -15.11 -3.57
CA LEU A 1 6.95 -14.49 -3.00
C LEU A 1 8.25 -15.24 -3.34
N SER A 2 8.25 -16.45 -3.92
CA SER A 2 9.45 -17.10 -4.50
C SER A 2 10.74 -17.03 -3.65
N ASN A 3 10.61 -17.28 -2.34
CA ASN A 3 11.70 -17.18 -1.36
C ASN A 3 12.37 -15.79 -1.25
N PHE A 4 11.66 -14.72 -1.60
CA PHE A 4 12.10 -13.35 -1.46
C PHE A 4 11.40 -12.69 -0.28
N LEU A 5 12.20 -12.17 0.66
CA LEU A 5 11.79 -11.33 1.80
C LEU A 5 10.61 -11.86 2.64
N ILE A 6 10.51 -13.17 2.86
CA ILE A 6 9.35 -13.79 3.53
C ILE A 6 9.05 -13.14 4.89
N TRP A 7 10.08 -12.96 5.72
CA TRP A 7 9.90 -12.37 7.05
C TRP A 7 9.68 -10.87 7.01
N GLN A 8 10.43 -10.15 6.17
CA GLN A 8 10.28 -8.71 6.04
C GLN A 8 8.92 -8.32 5.44
N SER A 9 8.34 -9.16 4.57
CA SER A 9 7.06 -8.93 3.94
C SER A 9 5.86 -9.44 4.74
N ALA A 10 6.04 -9.90 5.98
CA ALA A 10 4.97 -10.54 6.76
C ALA A 10 3.74 -9.64 6.97
N TYR A 11 3.94 -8.32 7.01
CA TYR A 11 2.87 -7.31 7.16
C TYR A 11 2.85 -6.30 6.02
N SER A 12 3.61 -6.56 4.95
CA SER A 12 3.60 -5.72 3.76
C SER A 12 2.44 -6.11 2.87
N GLU A 13 1.89 -5.13 2.17
CA GLU A 13 0.92 -5.42 1.12
C GLU A 13 1.64 -5.88 -0.14
N LEU A 14 1.10 -6.92 -0.77
CA LEU A 14 1.66 -7.46 -2.00
C LEU A 14 0.88 -6.89 -3.19
N TYR A 15 1.61 -6.34 -4.15
CA TYR A 15 1.09 -5.88 -5.43
C TYR A 15 1.68 -6.75 -6.53
N PHE A 16 0.81 -7.32 -7.37
CA PHE A 16 1.20 -8.17 -8.49
C PHE A 16 0.78 -7.49 -9.79
N SER A 17 1.75 -7.12 -10.61
CA SER A 17 1.50 -6.54 -11.94
C SER A 17 1.44 -7.64 -13.00
N PRO A 18 0.49 -7.59 -13.96
CA PRO A 18 0.51 -8.46 -15.13
C PRO A 18 1.59 -8.06 -16.16
N VAL A 19 2.18 -6.87 -16.03
CA VAL A 19 3.21 -6.35 -16.93
C VAL A 19 4.54 -7.08 -16.69
N LEU A 20 5.21 -7.46 -17.78
CA LEU A 20 6.53 -8.09 -17.70
C LEU A 20 7.58 -7.08 -17.23
N TRP A 21 8.56 -7.53 -16.46
CA TRP A 21 9.58 -6.65 -15.88
C TRP A 21 10.30 -5.72 -16.89
N PRO A 22 10.66 -6.17 -18.11
CA PRO A 22 11.28 -5.28 -19.11
C PRO A 22 10.39 -4.14 -19.61
N GLU A 23 9.07 -4.31 -19.50
CA GLU A 23 8.06 -3.35 -19.96
C GLU A 23 7.53 -2.48 -18.82
N PHE A 24 7.90 -2.80 -17.57
CA PHE A 24 7.43 -2.10 -16.38
C PHE A 24 8.00 -0.68 -16.32
N GLY A 25 7.12 0.34 -16.39
CA GLY A 25 7.50 1.74 -16.49
C GLY A 25 7.09 2.60 -15.29
N PRO A 26 7.36 3.92 -15.37
CA PRO A 26 7.00 4.87 -14.30
C PRO A 26 5.51 4.92 -13.99
N GLN A 27 4.65 4.82 -15.01
CA GLN A 27 3.19 4.83 -14.84
C GLN A 27 2.71 3.60 -14.08
N ASP A 28 3.32 2.43 -14.31
CA ASP A 28 2.98 1.20 -13.58
C ASP A 28 3.36 1.31 -12.10
N LEU A 29 4.49 1.96 -11.80
CA LEU A 29 4.88 2.27 -10.43
C LEU A 29 3.90 3.23 -9.76
N GLU A 30 3.50 4.31 -10.44
CA GLU A 30 2.49 5.24 -9.91
C GLU A 30 1.17 4.53 -9.61
N ASN A 31 0.73 3.66 -10.50
CA ASN A 31 -0.48 2.86 -10.31
C ASN A 31 -0.35 1.90 -9.12
N ALA A 32 0.81 1.24 -8.97
CA ALA A 32 1.08 0.37 -7.82
C ALA A 32 1.05 1.14 -6.48
N VAL A 33 1.63 2.34 -6.43
CA VAL A 33 1.62 3.19 -5.22
C VAL A 33 0.22 3.72 -4.91
N ARG A 34 -0.56 4.09 -5.95
CA ARG A 34 -1.96 4.50 -5.78
C ARG A 34 -2.81 3.37 -5.23
N ASP A 35 -2.61 2.15 -5.71
CA ASP A 35 -3.33 0.97 -5.24
C ASP A 35 -2.94 0.63 -3.79
N PHE A 36 -1.64 0.65 -3.47
CA PHE A 36 -1.14 0.52 -2.09
C PHE A 36 -1.77 1.53 -1.14
N SER A 37 -1.91 2.79 -1.58
CA SER A 37 -2.48 3.86 -0.74
C SER A 37 -3.98 3.75 -0.49
N ARG A 38 -4.71 2.96 -1.30
CA ARG A 38 -6.16 2.77 -1.16
C ARG A 38 -6.53 1.64 -0.20
N ARG A 39 -5.60 0.72 0.07
CA ARG A 39 -5.85 -0.46 0.89
C ARG A 39 -5.79 -0.07 2.37
N GLU A 40 -6.75 -0.56 3.14
CA GLU A 40 -6.81 -0.26 4.57
C GLU A 40 -5.74 -1.06 5.34
N ARG A 41 -4.84 -0.34 5.98
CA ARG A 41 -3.82 -0.95 6.83
C ARG A 41 -4.46 -1.53 8.09
N ARG A 42 -4.26 -2.84 8.29
CA ARG A 42 -4.75 -3.56 9.47
C ARG A 42 -4.14 -3.08 10.80
N PHE A 43 -2.95 -2.47 10.75
CA PHE A 43 -2.28 -1.87 11.90
C PHE A 43 -1.70 -0.50 11.51
N GLY A 44 -2.01 0.53 12.30
CA GLY A 44 -1.57 1.92 12.07
C GLY A 44 -2.63 2.86 11.48
N ASN A 45 -3.88 2.42 11.33
CA ASN A 45 -4.97 3.30 10.92
C ASN A 45 -5.37 4.20 12.11
N ILE A 46 -4.89 5.45 12.12
CA ILE A 46 -5.80 6.53 12.52
C ILE A 46 -6.86 6.52 11.43
N SER A 47 -7.97 5.83 11.71
CA SER A 47 -9.12 5.82 10.84
C SER A 47 -9.40 7.25 10.38
N ALA A 48 -9.80 7.45 9.12
CA ALA A 48 -10.17 8.79 8.64
C ALA A 48 -11.21 9.45 9.57
N GLU A 49 -11.98 8.64 10.30
CA GLU A 49 -12.81 9.00 11.44
C GLU A 49 -12.03 9.61 12.63
N ALA A 50 -10.97 8.95 13.13
CA ALA A 50 -10.11 9.49 14.18
C ALA A 50 -9.43 10.81 13.78
N ALA A 51 -8.98 10.94 12.53
CA ALA A 51 -8.38 12.18 12.02
C ALA A 51 -9.40 13.32 11.79
N ARG A 52 -10.69 13.00 11.62
CA ARG A 52 -11.79 13.98 11.54
C ARG A 52 -12.25 14.41 12.93
N ALA A 53 -12.25 13.50 13.91
CA ALA A 53 -12.59 13.79 15.30
C ALA A 53 -11.66 14.82 15.96
N THR A 54 -10.37 14.83 15.63
CA THR A 54 -9.41 15.79 16.21
C THR A 54 -9.53 17.22 15.67
N ARG A 55 -10.18 17.41 14.51
CA ARG A 55 -10.33 18.73 13.87
C ARG A 55 -11.64 19.46 14.19
N GLY A 56 -12.57 18.81 14.92
CA GLY A 56 -13.85 19.40 15.33
C GLY A 56 -13.91 19.88 16.78
N SER A 57 -12.80 19.83 17.51
CA SER A 57 -12.71 20.16 18.96
C SER A 57 -11.83 21.38 19.25
N ALA A 58 -11.75 22.34 18.32
CA ALA A 58 -11.07 23.62 18.51
C ALA A 58 -12.02 24.77 18.18
#